data_AF-A0A6J4TA02-F1
#
_entry.id   AF-A0A6J4TA02-F1
#
_cell.length_a   1.000
_cell.length_b   1.000
_cell.length_c   1.000
_cell.angle_alpha   90.00
_cell.angle_beta   90.00
_cell.angle_gamma   90.00
#
_symmetry.space_group_name_H-M   'P 1'
#
loop_
_entity.id
_entity.type
_entity.pdbx_description
1 polymer ?
#
loop_
_entity_poly.entity_id
_entity_poly.type
_entity_poly.pdbx_seq_one_letter_code
_entity_poly.pdbx_strand_id
1 'polypeptide(L)'
;MQAIDNALLREMIGWGEALPPLWTFARGLTELGGSRWLVPLTLAVAAWLTSRGHRRHAAALLLVTFGGRAVVEIMKWALARTRPDFIDHPVVVHSLSFPSGHAGNSMIAYLALALIAGPLLTRGRLPAAAAVLLAVAIGLTRPILGVHWPTDVLAGWTLGVAWTLSAVWALSGWMEGRPVSRPPRAS
;
A
#
# COMPACT_ATOMS: atom_id res chain seq x y z
N MET A 1 -5.41 22.36 -9.47
CA MET A 1 -5.22 21.16 -8.62
C MET A 1 -5.04 21.53 -7.15
N GLN A 2 -4.13 22.45 -6.79
CA GLN A 2 -3.93 22.90 -5.39
C GLN A 2 -5.18 23.49 -4.72
N ALA A 3 -6.01 24.26 -5.42
CA ALA A 3 -7.24 24.82 -4.84
C ALA A 3 -8.24 23.72 -4.39
N ILE A 4 -8.37 22.65 -5.18
CA ILE A 4 -9.24 21.50 -4.86
C ILE A 4 -8.65 20.70 -3.69
N ASP A 5 -7.34 20.43 -3.73
CA ASP A 5 -6.63 19.76 -2.62
C ASP A 5 -6.79 20.52 -1.30
N ASN A 6 -6.68 21.85 -1.32
CA ASN A 6 -6.86 22.71 -0.15
C ASN A 6 -8.29 22.66 0.40
N ALA A 7 -9.29 22.77 -0.49
CA ALA A 7 -10.70 22.73 -0.08
C ALA A 7 -11.06 21.39 0.56
N LEU A 8 -10.71 20.29 -0.11
CA LEU A 8 -10.96 18.93 0.38
C LEU A 8 -10.21 18.65 1.69
N LEU A 9 -8.95 19.06 1.78
CA LEU A 9 -8.16 18.83 2.99
C LEU A 9 -8.76 19.57 4.19
N ARG A 10 -9.18 20.82 4.03
CA ARG A 10 -9.81 21.60 5.11
C ARG A 10 -11.12 20.96 5.58
N GLU A 11 -11.94 20.47 4.65
CA GLU A 11 -13.18 19.78 4.98
C GLU A 11 -12.90 18.49 5.77
N MET A 12 -11.95 17.68 5.32
CA MET A 12 -11.59 16.41 5.98
C MET A 12 -10.96 16.60 7.36
N ILE A 13 -10.15 17.65 7.55
CA ILE A 13 -9.64 18.04 8.87
C ILE A 13 -10.80 18.46 9.76
N GLY A 14 -11.73 19.27 9.24
CA GLY A 14 -12.92 19.71 9.97
C GLY A 14 -13.78 18.55 10.47
N TRP A 15 -13.89 17.46 9.70
CA TRP A 15 -14.57 16.23 10.17
C TRP A 15 -13.87 15.59 11.37
N GLY A 16 -12.53 15.56 11.36
CA GLY A 16 -11.72 15.04 12.46
C GLY A 16 -11.87 15.87 13.74
N GLU A 17 -11.87 17.20 13.60
CA GLU A 17 -12.04 18.13 14.72
C GLU A 17 -13.46 18.11 15.29
N ALA A 18 -14.48 18.02 14.43
CA ALA A 18 -15.87 17.98 14.83
C ALA A 18 -16.27 16.67 15.55
N LEU A 19 -15.55 15.58 15.30
CA LEU A 19 -15.87 14.24 15.82
C LEU A 19 -14.62 13.58 16.45
N PRO A 20 -14.31 13.85 17.75
CA PRO A 20 -13.16 13.24 18.43
C PRO A 20 -13.06 11.71 18.34
N PRO A 21 -14.17 10.94 18.34
CA PRO A 21 -14.12 9.50 18.09
C PRO A 21 -13.61 9.13 16.70
N LEU A 22 -13.98 9.89 15.66
CA LEU A 22 -13.52 9.66 14.27
C LEU A 22 -12.02 9.86 14.18
N TRP A 23 -11.50 10.93 14.77
CA TRP A 23 -10.07 11.19 14.74
C TRP A 23 -9.28 10.14 15.52
N THR A 24 -9.78 9.70 16.68
CA THR A 24 -9.18 8.59 17.45
C THR A 24 -9.19 7.29 16.65
N PHE A 25 -10.30 6.97 15.99
CA PHE A 25 -10.40 5.83 15.10
C PHE A 25 -9.42 5.93 13.92
N ALA A 26 -9.31 7.08 13.28
CA ALA A 26 -8.38 7.31 12.18
C ALA A 26 -6.91 7.11 12.63
N ARG A 27 -6.55 7.53 13.85
CA ARG A 27 -5.22 7.28 14.42
C ARG A 27 -4.95 5.80 14.68
N GLY A 28 -5.94 5.05 15.19
CA GLY A 28 -5.80 3.60 15.35
C GLY A 28 -5.69 2.88 14.01
N LEU A 29 -6.60 3.19 13.08
CA LEU A 29 -6.68 2.54 11.77
C LEU A 29 -5.42 2.80 10.92
N THR A 30 -4.85 4.01 10.97
CA THR A 30 -3.70 4.33 10.14
C THR A 30 -2.45 3.52 10.50
N GLU A 31 -2.30 3.03 11.73
CA GLU A 31 -1.13 2.22 12.13
C GLU A 31 -1.03 0.93 11.31
N LEU A 32 -2.18 0.41 10.83
CA LEU A 32 -2.24 -0.74 9.93
C LEU A 32 -1.58 -0.45 8.55
N GLY A 33 -1.44 0.82 8.17
CA GLY A 33 -0.71 1.23 6.96
C GLY A 33 0.78 1.50 7.20
N GLY A 34 1.24 1.44 8.45
CA GLY A 34 2.61 1.75 8.84
C GLY A 34 3.58 0.59 8.62
N SER A 35 4.87 0.89 8.42
CA SER A 35 5.90 -0.14 8.28
C SER A 35 6.03 -1.02 9.52
N ARG A 36 5.75 -0.46 10.71
CA ARG A 36 5.74 -1.19 11.99
C ARG A 36 4.74 -2.36 11.99
N TRP A 37 3.67 -2.25 11.22
CA TRP A 37 2.68 -3.32 11.05
C TRP A 37 2.91 -4.15 9.79
N LEU A 38 3.08 -3.50 8.64
CA LEU A 38 3.13 -4.18 7.34
C LEU A 38 4.36 -5.08 7.18
N VAL A 39 5.53 -4.68 7.71
CA VAL A 39 6.76 -5.48 7.62
C VAL A 39 6.62 -6.81 8.39
N PRO A 40 6.32 -6.82 9.70
CA PRO A 40 6.20 -8.08 10.44
C PRO A 40 5.06 -8.95 9.90
N LEU A 41 3.93 -8.35 9.49
CA LEU A 41 2.84 -9.11 8.85
C LEU A 41 3.31 -9.83 7.58
N THR A 42 3.99 -9.12 6.69
CA THR A 42 4.50 -9.69 5.43
C THR A 42 5.51 -10.80 5.69
N LEU A 43 6.45 -10.57 6.63
CA LEU A 43 7.45 -11.56 7.01
C LEU A 43 6.81 -12.81 7.66
N ALA A 44 5.83 -12.63 8.53
CA ALA A 44 5.11 -13.73 9.17
C ALA A 44 4.37 -14.59 8.14
N VAL A 45 3.66 -13.98 7.20
CA VAL A 45 2.96 -14.72 6.13
C VAL A 45 3.96 -15.39 5.18
N ALA A 46 5.07 -14.74 4.83
CA ALA A 46 6.11 -15.35 4.01
C ALA A 46 6.80 -16.55 4.71
N ALA A 47 7.06 -16.44 6.01
CA ALA A 47 7.60 -17.53 6.83
C ALA A 47 6.62 -18.70 6.90
N TRP A 48 5.33 -18.42 7.11
CA TRP A 48 4.27 -19.42 7.06
C TRP A 48 4.17 -20.10 5.68
N LEU A 49 4.16 -19.34 4.58
CA LEU A 49 4.16 -19.91 3.22
C LEU A 49 5.37 -20.82 2.99
N THR A 50 6.54 -20.42 3.50
CA THR A 50 7.78 -21.20 3.41
C THR A 50 7.68 -22.52 4.19
N SER A 51 7.14 -22.50 5.41
CA SER A 51 6.95 -23.71 6.22
C SER A 51 5.92 -24.67 5.64
N ARG A 52 5.01 -24.17 4.80
CA ARG A 52 4.03 -24.96 4.04
C ARG A 52 4.54 -25.43 2.66
N GLY A 53 5.79 -25.14 2.31
CA GLY A 53 6.42 -25.56 1.05
C GLY A 53 6.17 -24.61 -0.14
N HIS A 54 5.43 -23.52 0.05
CA HIS A 54 5.10 -22.55 -0.99
C HIS A 54 6.19 -21.47 -1.15
N ARG A 55 7.47 -21.89 -1.24
CA ARG A 55 8.64 -20.98 -1.26
C ARG A 55 8.58 -19.91 -2.35
N ARG A 56 8.06 -20.23 -3.54
CA ARG A 56 7.91 -19.26 -4.64
C ARG A 56 6.87 -18.18 -4.34
N HIS A 57 5.76 -18.55 -3.69
CA HIS A 57 4.74 -17.58 -3.28
C HIS A 57 5.28 -16.70 -2.14
N ALA A 58 6.03 -17.26 -1.19
CA ALA A 58 6.71 -16.49 -0.15
C ALA A 58 7.66 -15.46 -0.75
N ALA A 59 8.54 -15.88 -1.67
CA ALA A 59 9.48 -14.99 -2.33
C ALA A 59 8.79 -13.95 -3.23
N ALA A 60 7.71 -14.32 -3.94
CA ALA A 60 6.89 -13.37 -4.69
C ALA A 60 6.27 -12.31 -3.77
N LEU A 61 5.69 -12.72 -2.64
CA LEU A 61 5.09 -11.80 -1.66
C LEU A 61 6.12 -10.78 -1.14
N LEU A 62 7.32 -11.24 -0.80
CA LEU A 62 8.42 -10.38 -0.37
C LEU A 62 8.84 -9.42 -1.49
N LEU A 63 9.06 -9.94 -2.70
CA LEU A 63 9.52 -9.14 -3.84
C LEU A 63 8.50 -8.06 -4.21
N VAL A 64 7.22 -8.41 -4.30
CA VAL A 64 6.15 -7.46 -4.63
C VAL A 64 6.02 -6.40 -3.54
N THR A 65 6.01 -6.81 -2.26
CA THR A 65 5.80 -5.87 -1.15
C THR A 65 6.98 -4.92 -0.96
N PHE A 66 8.20 -5.45 -0.87
CA PHE A 66 9.40 -4.64 -0.63
C PHE A 66 9.84 -3.88 -1.89
N GLY A 67 9.68 -4.47 -3.08
CA GLY A 67 9.92 -3.77 -4.34
C GLY A 67 8.95 -2.60 -4.53
N GLY A 68 7.67 -2.79 -4.23
CA GLY A 68 6.67 -1.71 -4.32
C GLY A 68 6.94 -0.59 -3.32
N ARG A 69 7.34 -0.94 -2.10
CA ARG A 69 7.80 0.04 -1.10
C ARG A 69 9.00 0.84 -1.60
N ALA A 70 9.98 0.18 -2.23
CA ALA A 70 11.12 0.88 -2.81
C ALA A 70 10.68 1.86 -3.91
N VAL A 71 9.74 1.46 -4.78
CA VAL A 71 9.17 2.35 -5.81
C VAL A 71 8.48 3.57 -5.19
N VAL A 72 7.70 3.38 -4.13
CA VAL A 72 7.06 4.49 -3.39
C VAL A 72 8.11 5.47 -2.86
N GLU A 73 9.19 4.97 -2.26
CA GLU A 73 10.27 5.83 -1.76
C GLU A 73 11.04 6.52 -2.89
N ILE A 74 11.33 5.83 -4.00
CA ILE A 74 11.96 6.44 -5.19
C ILE A 74 11.10 7.59 -5.73
N MET A 75 9.78 7.39 -5.83
CA MET A 75 8.85 8.44 -6.29
C MET A 75 8.82 9.65 -5.36
N LYS A 76 8.98 9.44 -4.06
CA LYS A 76 9.13 10.52 -3.10
C LYS A 76 10.34 11.38 -3.42
N TRP A 77 11.51 10.76 -3.56
CA TRP A 77 12.74 11.48 -3.90
C TRP A 77 12.66 12.17 -5.26
N ALA A 78 12.02 11.54 -6.25
CA ALA A 78 11.92 12.08 -7.60
C ALA A 78 11.02 13.33 -7.70
N LEU A 79 9.93 13.38 -6.93
CA LEU A 79 8.93 14.45 -7.05
C LEU A 79 9.02 15.51 -5.95
N ALA A 80 9.63 15.18 -4.81
CA ALA A 80 9.99 16.09 -3.73
C ALA A 80 8.90 17.09 -3.29
N ARG A 81 7.62 16.71 -3.37
CA ARG A 81 6.48 17.58 -3.01
C ARG A 81 6.46 17.86 -1.50
N THR A 82 6.26 19.11 -1.10
CA THR A 82 6.08 19.51 0.31
C THR A 82 4.70 19.10 0.85
N ARG A 83 4.62 18.91 2.18
CA ARG A 83 3.38 18.53 2.88
C ARG A 83 2.45 19.76 3.04
N PRO A 84 1.20 19.57 3.52
CA PRO A 84 0.36 20.70 3.89
C PRO A 84 0.96 21.47 5.08
N ASP A 85 1.21 22.76 4.89
CA ASP A 85 1.90 23.62 5.87
C ASP A 85 0.93 24.41 6.78
N PHE A 86 -0.39 24.16 6.67
CA PHE A 86 -1.42 24.89 7.42
C PHE A 86 -1.68 24.35 8.84
N ILE A 87 -0.96 23.32 9.26
CA ILE A 87 -1.10 22.66 10.57
C ILE A 87 0.29 22.64 11.20
N ASP A 88 0.40 23.07 12.45
CA ASP A 88 1.63 22.93 13.22
C ASP A 88 1.96 21.44 13.36
N HIS A 89 2.94 20.98 12.58
CA HIS A 89 3.48 19.64 12.72
C HIS A 89 4.39 19.65 13.97
N PRO A 90 4.12 18.85 15.01
CA PRO A 90 4.99 18.77 16.19
C PRO A 90 6.39 18.16 15.89
N VAL A 91 6.68 17.89 14.62
CA VAL A 91 7.95 17.36 14.15
C VAL A 91 8.36 18.20 12.94
N VAL A 92 9.59 18.72 12.93
CA VAL A 92 10.17 19.37 11.74
C VAL A 92 10.26 18.32 10.64
N VAL A 93 9.30 18.30 9.70
CA VAL A 93 9.19 17.21 8.74
C VAL A 93 9.98 17.52 7.46
N HIS A 94 11.24 17.08 7.40
CA HIS A 94 12.02 16.97 6.16
C HIS A 94 11.54 15.84 5.22
N SER A 95 10.34 15.28 5.41
CA SER A 95 9.85 14.12 4.63
C SER A 95 8.90 14.52 3.51
N LEU A 96 9.20 14.06 2.31
CA LEU A 96 8.47 14.31 1.06
C LEU A 96 7.05 13.71 1.13
N SER A 97 6.07 14.46 0.65
CA SER A 97 4.63 14.17 0.81
C SER A 97 4.08 13.19 -0.22
N PHE A 98 4.55 13.28 -1.46
CA PHE A 98 3.99 12.57 -2.60
C PHE A 98 4.86 11.38 -3.03
N PRO A 99 4.29 10.20 -3.29
CA PRO A 99 2.94 9.78 -2.94
C PRO A 99 2.82 9.43 -1.45
N SER A 100 1.59 9.29 -0.95
CA SER A 100 1.36 8.88 0.44
C SER A 100 1.85 7.46 0.69
N GLY A 101 2.86 7.33 1.55
CA GLY A 101 3.46 6.04 1.88
C GLY A 101 2.50 5.08 2.59
N HIS A 102 1.58 5.57 3.43
CA HIS A 102 0.58 4.72 4.07
C HIS A 102 -0.46 4.22 3.07
N ALA A 103 -0.93 5.09 2.16
CA ALA A 103 -1.88 4.69 1.12
C ALA A 103 -1.25 3.68 0.14
N GLY A 104 -0.05 3.97 -0.36
CA GLY A 104 0.64 3.10 -1.31
C GLY A 104 1.09 1.77 -0.70
N ASN A 105 1.81 1.79 0.43
CA ASN A 105 2.33 0.57 1.01
C ASN A 105 1.23 -0.35 1.54
N SER A 106 0.14 0.19 2.11
CA SER A 106 -1.00 -0.64 2.53
C SER A 106 -1.70 -1.28 1.34
N MET A 107 -1.94 -0.53 0.26
CA MET A 107 -2.51 -1.08 -0.98
C MET A 107 -1.63 -2.18 -1.55
N ILE A 108 -0.32 -1.97 -1.60
CA ILE A 108 0.64 -2.98 -2.09
C ILE A 108 0.58 -4.24 -1.23
N ALA A 109 0.77 -4.10 0.08
CA ALA A 109 0.89 -5.23 0.99
C ALA A 109 -0.40 -6.04 1.09
N TYR A 110 -1.55 -5.39 1.33
CA TYR A 110 -2.82 -6.10 1.48
C TYR A 110 -3.29 -6.74 0.18
N LEU A 111 -3.13 -6.07 -0.96
CA LEU A 111 -3.50 -6.65 -2.25
C LEU A 111 -2.54 -7.80 -2.63
N ALA A 112 -1.24 -7.68 -2.35
CA ALA A 112 -0.28 -8.77 -2.57
C ALA A 112 -0.61 -9.97 -1.68
N LEU A 113 -0.94 -9.76 -0.40
CA LEU A 113 -1.42 -10.82 0.49
C LEU A 113 -2.67 -11.50 -0.07
N ALA A 114 -3.65 -10.73 -0.53
CA ALA A 114 -4.89 -11.28 -1.08
C ALA A 114 -4.69 -12.07 -2.38
N LEU A 115 -3.80 -11.61 -3.26
CA LEU A 115 -3.59 -12.24 -4.57
C LEU A 115 -2.58 -13.40 -4.55
N ILE A 116 -1.55 -13.32 -3.69
CA ILE A 116 -0.47 -14.32 -3.62
C ILE A 116 -0.75 -15.36 -2.53
N ALA A 117 -1.09 -14.91 -1.31
CA ALA A 117 -1.30 -15.81 -0.17
C ALA A 117 -2.77 -16.24 -0.04
N GLY A 118 -3.71 -15.38 -0.42
CA GLY A 118 -5.16 -15.60 -0.29
C GLY A 118 -5.65 -16.94 -0.85
N PRO A 119 -5.28 -17.33 -2.08
CA PRO A 119 -5.67 -18.62 -2.66
C PRO A 119 -5.16 -19.84 -1.88
N LEU A 120 -4.09 -19.67 -1.09
CA LEU A 120 -3.49 -20.74 -0.27
C LEU A 120 -4.01 -20.75 1.17
N LEU A 121 -4.56 -19.62 1.64
CA LEU A 121 -5.11 -19.45 2.98
C LEU A 121 -6.61 -19.76 3.06
N THR A 122 -7.37 -19.41 2.02
CA THR A 122 -8.83 -19.50 2.01
C THR A 122 -9.34 -19.96 0.65
N ARG A 123 -10.48 -20.66 0.62
CA ARG A 123 -11.10 -21.14 -0.64
C ARG A 123 -11.95 -20.06 -1.37
N GLY A 124 -12.01 -18.82 -0.88
CA GLY A 124 -12.93 -17.78 -1.36
C GLY A 124 -12.26 -16.60 -2.07
N ARG A 125 -13.04 -15.87 -2.89
CA ARG A 125 -12.66 -14.62 -3.58
C ARG A 125 -12.86 -13.33 -2.76
N LEU A 126 -13.44 -13.47 -1.56
CA LEU A 126 -13.63 -12.38 -0.59
C LEU A 126 -12.34 -11.64 -0.13
N PRO A 127 -11.11 -12.20 -0.15
CA PRO A 127 -9.97 -11.49 0.45
C PRO A 127 -9.48 -10.27 -0.33
N ALA A 128 -9.68 -10.21 -1.67
CA ALA A 128 -9.17 -9.09 -2.47
C ALA A 128 -9.99 -7.81 -2.28
N ALA A 129 -11.32 -7.91 -2.28
CA ALA A 129 -12.19 -6.77 -2.03
C ALA A 129 -11.97 -6.20 -0.61
N ALA A 130 -11.88 -7.07 0.40
CA ALA A 130 -11.59 -6.66 1.77
C ALA A 130 -10.22 -5.97 1.90
N ALA A 131 -9.19 -6.48 1.21
CA ALA A 131 -7.86 -5.86 1.17
C ALA A 131 -7.89 -4.45 0.57
N VAL A 132 -8.60 -4.27 -0.55
CA VAL A 132 -8.76 -2.95 -1.18
C VAL A 132 -9.53 -1.99 -0.26
N LEU A 133 -10.65 -2.44 0.31
CA LEU A 133 -11.44 -1.63 1.23
C LEU A 133 -10.63 -1.18 2.45
N LEU A 134 -9.83 -2.08 3.04
CA LEU A 134 -8.95 -1.75 4.15
C LEU A 134 -7.88 -0.73 3.74
N ALA A 135 -7.22 -0.91 2.60
CA ALA A 135 -6.20 0.03 2.09
C ALA A 135 -6.78 1.41 1.75
N VAL A 136 -8.01 1.45 1.21
CA VAL A 136 -8.75 2.70 0.99
C VAL A 136 -9.09 3.36 2.33
N ALA A 137 -9.61 2.62 3.30
CA ALA A 137 -9.92 3.18 4.62
C ALA A 137 -8.67 3.75 5.30
N ILE A 138 -7.53 3.04 5.24
CA ILE A 138 -6.23 3.52 5.73
C ILE A 138 -5.79 4.79 5.00
N GLY A 139 -5.90 4.86 3.67
CA GLY A 139 -5.50 6.04 2.92
C GLY A 139 -6.35 7.27 3.28
N LEU A 140 -7.65 7.11 3.51
CA LEU A 140 -8.56 8.20 3.90
C LEU A 140 -8.22 8.78 5.27
N THR A 141 -7.63 8.00 6.18
CA THR A 141 -7.17 8.55 7.48
C THR A 141 -6.13 9.66 7.31
N ARG A 142 -5.35 9.67 6.23
CA ARG A 142 -4.19 10.55 6.07
C ARG A 142 -4.56 12.03 5.92
N PRO A 143 -5.52 12.42 5.05
CA PRO A 143 -6.03 13.78 5.00
C PRO A 143 -6.89 14.14 6.21
N ILE A 144 -7.65 13.19 6.80
CA ILE A 144 -8.41 13.42 8.05
C ILE A 144 -7.45 13.83 9.18
N LEU A 145 -6.29 13.19 9.25
CA LEU A 145 -5.23 13.52 10.21
C LEU A 145 -4.37 14.72 9.78
N GLY A 146 -4.65 15.34 8.63
CA GLY A 146 -3.96 16.54 8.15
C GLY A 146 -2.52 16.33 7.65
N VAL A 147 -2.08 15.08 7.44
CA VAL A 147 -0.67 14.76 7.18
C VAL A 147 -0.32 14.57 5.70
N HIS A 148 -1.32 14.49 4.81
CA HIS A 148 -1.15 14.32 3.37
C HIS A 148 -2.25 15.02 2.59
N TRP A 149 -1.92 15.43 1.35
CA TRP A 149 -2.91 15.91 0.40
C TRP A 149 -3.81 14.76 -0.08
N PRO A 150 -5.11 15.00 -0.38
CA PRO A 150 -5.96 13.99 -1.01
C PRO A 150 -5.35 13.42 -2.30
N THR A 151 -4.71 14.24 -3.13
CA THR A 151 -4.00 13.76 -4.32
C THR A 151 -2.78 12.87 -4.01
N ASP A 152 -2.08 13.07 -2.89
CA ASP A 152 -0.98 12.17 -2.49
C ASP A 152 -1.51 10.76 -2.19
N VAL A 153 -2.70 10.68 -1.59
CA VAL A 153 -3.39 9.43 -1.26
C VAL A 153 -3.87 8.73 -2.52
N LEU A 154 -4.53 9.46 -3.42
CA LEU A 154 -4.95 8.93 -4.72
C LEU A 154 -3.76 8.37 -5.50
N ALA A 155 -2.65 9.11 -5.57
CA ALA A 155 -1.43 8.64 -6.21
C ALA A 155 -0.82 7.41 -5.53
N GLY A 156 -0.87 7.35 -4.19
CA GLY A 156 -0.45 6.17 -3.44
C GLY A 156 -1.26 4.92 -3.81
N TRP A 157 -2.59 5.02 -3.82
CA TRP A 157 -3.46 3.91 -4.20
C TRP A 157 -3.25 3.47 -5.64
N THR A 158 -3.23 4.40 -6.59
CA THR A 158 -3.07 4.06 -8.02
C THR A 158 -1.72 3.40 -8.28
N LEU A 159 -0.63 3.94 -7.72
CA LEU A 159 0.69 3.32 -7.80
C LEU A 159 0.69 1.93 -7.18
N GLY A 160 0.06 1.76 -6.01
CA GLY A 160 0.01 0.48 -5.31
C GLY A 160 -0.76 -0.59 -6.09
N VAL A 161 -1.91 -0.25 -6.67
CA VAL A 161 -2.68 -1.16 -7.54
C VAL A 161 -1.87 -1.50 -8.79
N ALA A 162 -1.34 -0.50 -9.48
CA ALA A 162 -0.60 -0.71 -10.73
C ALA A 162 0.64 -1.59 -10.51
N TRP A 163 1.42 -1.30 -9.47
CA TRP A 163 2.60 -2.10 -9.11
C TRP A 163 2.23 -3.54 -8.78
N THR A 164 1.28 -3.75 -7.86
CA THR A 164 0.94 -5.10 -7.41
C THR A 164 0.35 -5.95 -8.54
N LEU A 165 -0.58 -5.41 -9.34
CA LEU A 165 -1.17 -6.17 -10.43
C LEU A 165 -0.14 -6.55 -11.49
N SER A 166 0.72 -5.60 -11.89
CA SER A 166 1.75 -5.87 -12.90
C SER A 166 2.81 -6.86 -12.41
N ALA A 167 3.27 -6.74 -11.14
CA ALA A 167 4.25 -7.64 -10.56
C ALA A 167 3.69 -9.04 -10.33
N VAL A 168 2.45 -9.16 -9.82
CA VAL A 168 1.78 -10.47 -9.66
C VAL A 168 1.59 -11.14 -11.02
N TRP A 169 1.16 -10.39 -12.04
CA TRP A 169 1.02 -10.91 -13.39
C TRP A 169 2.36 -11.43 -13.93
N ALA A 170 3.44 -10.65 -13.81
CA ALA A 170 4.78 -11.05 -14.24
C ALA A 170 5.31 -12.29 -13.51
N LEU A 171 4.97 -12.46 -12.22
CA LEU A 171 5.44 -13.59 -11.41
C LEU A 171 4.52 -14.81 -11.45
N SER A 172 3.33 -14.72 -12.05
CA SER A 172 2.31 -15.78 -12.05
C SER A 172 2.83 -17.13 -12.56
N GLY A 173 3.47 -17.14 -13.75
CA GLY A 173 4.04 -18.36 -14.33
C GLY A 173 5.15 -18.97 -13.48
N TRP A 174 5.96 -18.14 -12.82
CA TRP A 174 7.01 -18.60 -11.90
C TRP A 174 6.41 -19.23 -10.64
N MET A 175 5.39 -18.61 -10.05
CA MET A 175 4.69 -19.12 -8.86
C MET A 175 4.03 -20.47 -9.13
N GLU A 176 3.43 -20.66 -10.31
CA GLU A 176 2.82 -21.91 -10.75
C GLU A 176 3.85 -22.97 -11.17
N GLY A 177 5.11 -22.58 -11.37
CA GLY A 177 6.16 -23.49 -11.82
C GLY A 177 6.06 -23.90 -13.28
N ARG A 178 5.45 -23.07 -14.11
CA ARG A 178 5.46 -23.28 -15.55
C ARG A 178 6.90 -23.15 -16.06
N PRO A 179 7.40 -24.11 -16.85
CA PRO A 179 8.70 -23.97 -17.48
C PRO A 179 8.68 -22.74 -18.39
N VAL A 180 9.74 -21.92 -18.34
CA VAL A 180 9.93 -20.81 -19.30
C VAL A 180 9.93 -21.44 -20.68
N SER A 181 8.92 -21.13 -21.50
CA SER A 181 8.77 -21.64 -22.85
C SER A 181 10.04 -21.33 -23.63
N ARG A 182 10.87 -22.35 -23.90
CA ARG A 182 12.03 -22.21 -24.78
C ARG A 182 11.50 -21.86 -26.18
N PRO A 183 12.09 -20.88 -26.89
CA PRO A 183 11.69 -20.63 -28.27
C PRO A 183 11.85 -21.91 -29.10
N PRO A 184 11.00 -22.12 -30.13
CA PRO A 184 11.13 -23.27 -31.00
C PRO A 184 12.54 -23.30 -31.56
N ARG A 185 13.23 -24.45 -31.44
CA ARG A 185 14.48 -24.65 -32.17
C ARG A 185 14.12 -24.58 -33.65
N ALA A 186 14.63 -23.57 -34.34
CA ALA A 186 14.59 -23.56 -35.79
C ALA A 186 15.34 -24.82 -36.27
N SER A 187 14.59 -25.74 -36.88
CA SER A 187 15.11 -26.90 -37.61
C SER A 187 15.37 -26.50 -39.06
#